data_AF-A0A831PS52-F1
#
_entry.id   AF-A0A831PS52-F1
#
_cell.length_a   1.000
_cell.length_b   1.000
_cell.length_c   1.000
_cell.angle_alpha   90.00
_cell.angle_beta   90.00
_cell.angle_gamma   90.00
#
_symmetry.space_group_name_H-M   'P 1'
#
loop_
_entity.id
_entity.type
_entity.pdbx_description
1 polymer ?
#
loop_
_entity_poly.entity_id
_entity_poly.type
_entity_poly.pdbx_seq_one_letter_code
_entity_poly.pdbx_strand_id
1 'polypeptide(L)'
;QKTGRNASTIHSTIYELDGQKSVVDENTKTLAFKLRPNPDHPDTIYFIDEASMISDKYEHSQQLLFDDGRFLDHIFRYIGSRKLIFLGDDAQLPPFNSNVIPALSPEYLQQVYKKQVIETTLTEVKRQIDAWGIIGNATSLREKLFADRLPPLGIDKKLGSDIRIENNIWTSVGKYARLIQNQNEELAVLIVLSNGSAHYLNGQVRNRLYKKPDVPLQPDEWLMVIQNNYYTGYNNGQHLRLKSFSDTGEKVGTVTLLDAVTTDPHTGKDKEVKIVKDLLFRASPYLEPDEEKAFTIDFARRMKKKGIRPKTENFIRAMQIDKRFNALKVKFGYAITCHKAQGGEWNNVFLNIEPALMNQSRENQYRWMYTAITRAAKKLVIPQHPILY
;
A
#
# COMPACT_ATOMS: atom_id res chain seq x y z
N GLN A 1 0.65 14.74 -10.05
CA GLN A 1 1.47 15.99 -10.07
C GLN A 1 2.39 16.08 -11.29
N LYS A 2 3.17 15.05 -11.65
CA LYS A 2 4.14 15.12 -12.77
C LYS A 2 3.55 15.35 -14.18
N THR A 3 2.30 14.97 -14.42
CA THR A 3 1.66 15.07 -15.75
C THR A 3 0.81 16.33 -15.96
N GLY A 4 0.60 17.15 -14.92
CA GLY A 4 -0.34 18.27 -14.98
C GLY A 4 -1.81 17.90 -15.22
N ARG A 5 -2.15 16.60 -15.23
CA ARG A 5 -3.51 16.08 -15.41
C ARG A 5 -4.00 15.38 -14.15
N ASN A 6 -5.33 15.31 -13.99
CA ASN A 6 -5.95 14.52 -12.93
C ASN A 6 -5.65 13.04 -13.16
N ALA A 7 -5.26 12.36 -12.09
CA ALA A 7 -5.05 10.92 -12.07
C ALA A 7 -5.92 10.30 -10.98
N SER A 8 -6.39 9.09 -11.20
CA SER A 8 -7.24 8.32 -10.30
C SER A 8 -6.71 6.89 -10.19
N THR A 9 -7.14 6.17 -9.16
CA THR A 9 -6.85 4.73 -9.07
C THR A 9 -7.64 3.98 -10.14
N ILE A 10 -7.11 2.85 -10.60
CA ILE A 10 -7.81 2.00 -11.60
C ILE A 10 -9.20 1.62 -11.08
N HIS A 11 -9.30 1.12 -9.84
CA HIS A 11 -10.58 0.72 -9.24
C HIS A 11 -11.64 1.83 -9.23
N SER A 12 -11.26 3.06 -8.83
CA SER A 12 -12.21 4.19 -8.80
C SER A 12 -12.61 4.69 -10.20
N THR A 13 -11.84 4.32 -11.22
CA THR A 13 -12.09 4.69 -12.62
C THR A 13 -13.02 3.69 -13.28
N ILE A 14 -12.75 2.39 -13.13
CA ILE A 14 -13.43 1.34 -13.89
C ILE A 14 -14.64 0.74 -13.17
N TYR A 15 -14.74 0.82 -11.83
CA TYR A 15 -15.84 0.22 -11.08
C TYR A 15 -16.77 1.23 -10.43
N GLU A 16 -18.05 0.87 -10.38
CA GLU A 16 -19.06 1.50 -9.52
C GLU A 16 -19.77 0.45 -8.66
N LEU A 17 -20.34 0.89 -7.55
CA LEU A 17 -21.12 0.02 -6.68
C LEU A 17 -22.40 -0.41 -7.41
N ASP A 18 -22.64 -1.72 -7.49
CA ASP A 18 -23.88 -2.29 -7.97
C ASP A 18 -24.88 -2.37 -6.80
N GLY A 19 -25.74 -1.36 -6.72
CA GLY A 19 -26.77 -1.28 -5.68
C GLY A 19 -27.84 -2.38 -5.75
N GLN A 20 -28.00 -3.06 -6.89
CA GLN A 20 -28.99 -4.14 -7.03
C GLN A 20 -28.45 -5.47 -6.49
N LYS A 21 -27.16 -5.74 -6.69
CA LYS A 21 -26.49 -6.95 -6.18
C LYS A 21 -25.91 -6.77 -4.78
N SER A 22 -25.70 -5.53 -4.32
CA SER A 22 -25.23 -5.26 -2.97
C SER A 22 -26.30 -5.58 -1.92
N VAL A 23 -25.95 -6.44 -0.96
CA VAL A 23 -26.84 -6.85 0.13
C VAL A 23 -26.17 -6.53 1.46
N VAL A 24 -26.79 -5.64 2.24
CA VAL A 24 -26.36 -5.34 3.61
C VAL A 24 -27.58 -5.38 4.53
N ASP A 25 -27.54 -6.32 5.49
CA ASP A 25 -28.52 -6.49 6.57
C ASP A 25 -27.82 -6.99 7.85
N GLU A 26 -28.56 -7.26 8.92
CA GLU A 26 -27.97 -7.67 10.21
C GLU A 26 -27.10 -8.95 10.15
N ASN A 27 -27.28 -9.79 9.14
CA ASN A 27 -26.61 -11.08 9.00
C ASN A 27 -25.67 -11.15 7.80
N THR A 28 -25.85 -10.30 6.78
CA THR A 28 -25.13 -10.36 5.51
C THR A 28 -24.53 -9.00 5.17
N LYS A 29 -23.26 -8.98 4.77
CA LYS A 29 -22.58 -7.82 4.20
C LYS A 29 -21.87 -8.24 2.91
N THR A 30 -22.47 -7.92 1.79
CA THR A 30 -21.95 -8.17 0.45
C THR A 30 -22.06 -6.89 -0.36
N LEU A 31 -20.93 -6.31 -0.76
CA LEU A 31 -20.88 -5.16 -1.66
C LEU A 31 -20.53 -5.67 -3.05
N ALA A 32 -21.43 -5.45 -4.01
CA ALA A 32 -21.18 -5.80 -5.38
C ALA A 32 -20.69 -4.58 -6.16
N PHE A 33 -19.75 -4.78 -7.06
CA PHE A 33 -19.21 -3.78 -7.96
C PHE A 33 -19.36 -4.27 -9.39
N LYS A 34 -19.70 -3.36 -10.29
CA LYS A 34 -19.81 -3.61 -11.73
C LYS A 34 -18.91 -2.64 -12.48
N LEU A 35 -18.56 -3.01 -13.72
CA LEU A 35 -17.85 -2.11 -14.61
C LEU A 35 -18.71 -0.90 -14.94
N ARG A 36 -18.11 0.29 -14.89
CA ARG A 36 -18.72 1.52 -15.36
C ARG A 36 -18.82 1.52 -16.89
N PRO A 37 -19.84 2.16 -17.47
CA PRO A 37 -19.76 2.54 -18.87
C PRO A 37 -18.56 3.47 -19.07
N ASN A 38 -17.86 3.32 -20.19
CA ASN A 38 -16.74 4.19 -20.55
C ASN A 38 -17.23 5.31 -21.49
N PRO A 39 -17.40 6.56 -21.00
CA PRO A 39 -17.92 7.68 -21.78
C PRO A 39 -16.84 8.35 -22.66
N ASP A 40 -15.58 7.95 -22.52
CA ASP A 40 -14.46 8.68 -23.13
C ASP A 40 -14.47 8.53 -24.66
N HIS A 41 -13.94 9.53 -25.37
CA HIS A 41 -13.86 9.50 -26.83
C HIS A 41 -13.12 8.24 -27.33
N PRO A 42 -13.47 7.66 -28.50
CA PRO A 42 -12.78 6.49 -29.06
C PRO A 42 -11.27 6.67 -29.29
N ASP A 43 -10.79 7.91 -29.41
CA ASP A 43 -9.37 8.23 -29.58
C ASP A 43 -8.61 8.48 -28.26
N THR A 44 -9.28 8.27 -27.11
CA THR A 44 -8.65 8.43 -25.81
C THR A 44 -7.51 7.43 -25.62
N ILE A 45 -6.41 7.88 -25.01
CA ILE A 45 -5.26 7.05 -24.66
C ILE A 45 -5.19 6.95 -23.14
N TYR A 46 -5.18 5.72 -22.61
CA TYR A 46 -5.00 5.45 -21.20
C TYR A 46 -3.53 5.20 -20.88
N PHE A 47 -3.07 5.81 -19.80
CA PHE A 47 -1.77 5.56 -19.20
C PHE A 47 -2.01 4.95 -17.82
N ILE A 48 -1.40 3.80 -17.57
CA ILE A 48 -1.42 3.14 -16.26
C ILE A 48 0.01 3.07 -15.76
N ASP A 49 0.30 3.88 -14.74
CA ASP A 49 1.58 3.93 -14.04
C ASP A 49 1.66 2.86 -12.93
N GLU A 50 2.87 2.51 -12.50
CA GLU A 50 3.15 1.43 -11.54
C GLU A 50 2.48 0.10 -11.93
N ALA A 51 2.48 -0.21 -13.23
CA ALA A 51 1.87 -1.43 -13.77
C ALA A 51 2.50 -2.73 -13.23
N SER A 52 3.69 -2.64 -12.63
CA SER A 52 4.32 -3.74 -11.88
C SER A 52 3.43 -4.29 -10.75
N MET A 53 2.51 -3.47 -10.23
CA MET A 53 1.60 -3.83 -9.14
C MET A 53 0.30 -4.51 -9.61
N ILE A 54 0.03 -4.56 -10.92
CA ILE A 54 -1.24 -5.08 -11.46
C ILE A 54 -1.21 -6.60 -11.51
N SER A 55 -2.01 -7.24 -10.65
CA SER A 55 -2.20 -8.68 -10.67
C SER A 55 -3.25 -9.12 -11.68
N ASP A 56 -3.11 -10.33 -12.21
CA ASP A 56 -4.17 -10.98 -13.00
C ASP A 56 -4.84 -12.11 -12.21
N LYS A 57 -5.61 -11.72 -11.19
CA LYS A 57 -6.32 -12.64 -10.30
C LYS A 57 -7.81 -12.29 -10.27
N TYR A 58 -8.62 -13.29 -9.94
CA TYR A 58 -10.00 -13.04 -9.54
C TYR A 58 -10.00 -12.26 -8.24
N GLU A 59 -10.73 -11.15 -8.19
CA GLU A 59 -10.95 -10.42 -6.95
C GLU A 59 -12.00 -11.15 -6.11
N HIS A 60 -11.57 -12.22 -5.43
CA HIS A 60 -12.41 -12.92 -4.46
C HIS A 60 -12.21 -12.32 -3.07
N SER A 61 -13.21 -11.58 -2.62
CA SER A 61 -13.42 -11.25 -1.22
C SER A 61 -14.77 -11.82 -0.79
N GLN A 62 -14.88 -12.38 0.41
CA GLN A 62 -16.16 -12.85 0.94
C GLN A 62 -17.22 -11.74 1.03
N GLN A 63 -16.79 -10.48 1.05
CA GLN A 63 -17.66 -9.31 1.23
C GLN A 63 -17.66 -8.36 0.03
N LEU A 64 -16.76 -8.53 -0.94
CA LEU A 64 -16.71 -7.73 -2.16
C LEU A 64 -16.87 -8.66 -3.37
N LEU A 65 -17.94 -8.45 -4.14
CA LEU A 65 -18.17 -9.14 -5.39
C LEU A 65 -17.80 -8.18 -6.51
N PHE A 66 -16.79 -8.52 -7.29
CA PHE A 66 -16.52 -7.85 -8.56
C PHE A 66 -17.11 -8.69 -9.69
N ASP A 67 -17.33 -8.04 -10.83
CA ASP A 67 -17.91 -8.64 -12.03
C ASP A 67 -17.18 -9.91 -12.48
N ASP A 68 -17.71 -10.62 -13.47
CA ASP A 68 -17.10 -11.87 -13.93
C ASP A 68 -15.69 -11.67 -14.53
N GLY A 69 -14.69 -12.40 -14.04
CA GLY A 69 -13.34 -12.38 -14.61
C GLY A 69 -12.24 -11.87 -13.66
N ARG A 70 -11.07 -11.62 -14.24
CA ARG A 70 -9.86 -11.19 -13.52
C ARG A 70 -9.63 -9.69 -13.70
N PHE A 71 -8.81 -9.10 -12.84
CA PHE A 71 -8.62 -7.64 -12.85
C PHE A 71 -8.08 -7.07 -14.18
N LEU A 72 -7.14 -7.74 -14.86
CA LEU A 72 -6.68 -7.28 -16.18
C LEU A 72 -7.77 -7.36 -17.25
N ASP A 73 -8.57 -8.42 -17.22
CA ASP A 73 -9.72 -8.57 -18.11
C ASP A 73 -10.71 -7.41 -17.95
N HIS A 74 -11.02 -7.03 -16.71
CA HIS A 74 -11.85 -5.86 -16.39
C HIS A 74 -11.26 -4.55 -16.94
N ILE A 75 -9.95 -4.33 -16.83
CA ILE A 75 -9.26 -3.18 -17.44
C ILE A 75 -9.45 -3.18 -18.96
N PHE A 76 -9.22 -4.31 -19.63
CA PHE A 76 -9.34 -4.40 -21.08
C PHE A 76 -10.78 -4.20 -21.56
N ARG A 77 -11.77 -4.76 -20.87
CA ARG A 77 -13.19 -4.57 -21.19
C ARG A 77 -13.60 -3.10 -21.04
N TYR A 78 -13.18 -2.43 -19.96
CA TYR A 78 -13.47 -1.01 -19.75
C TYR A 78 -12.87 -0.13 -20.84
N ILE A 79 -11.60 -0.36 -21.19
CA ILE A 79 -10.88 0.43 -22.20
C ILE A 79 -11.45 0.18 -23.61
N GLY A 80 -11.83 -1.06 -23.91
CA GLY A 80 -12.39 -1.46 -25.20
C GLY A 80 -11.35 -1.43 -26.32
N SER A 81 -11.65 -0.71 -27.41
CA SER A 81 -10.76 -0.55 -28.59
C SER A 81 -9.75 0.59 -28.46
N ARG A 82 -9.78 1.34 -27.35
CA ARG A 82 -8.92 2.50 -27.10
C ARG A 82 -7.48 2.06 -26.81
N LYS A 83 -6.53 2.99 -26.99
CA LYS A 83 -5.10 2.71 -26.76
C LYS A 83 -4.79 2.68 -25.27
N LEU A 84 -4.03 1.69 -24.84
CA LEU A 84 -3.54 1.55 -23.46
C LEU A 84 -2.01 1.48 -23.46
N ILE A 85 -1.39 2.23 -22.55
CA ILE A 85 0.05 2.23 -22.30
C ILE A 85 0.27 1.87 -20.83
N PHE A 86 0.88 0.71 -20.60
CA PHE A 86 1.41 0.35 -19.28
C PHE A 86 2.79 0.97 -19.09
N LEU A 87 2.99 1.60 -17.94
CA LEU A 87 4.26 2.15 -17.48
C LEU A 87 4.61 1.48 -16.16
N GLY A 88 5.84 1.01 -16.01
CA GLY A 88 6.27 0.36 -14.78
C GLY A 88 7.70 -0.14 -14.87
N ASP A 89 8.14 -0.76 -13.79
CA ASP A 89 9.50 -1.28 -13.64
C ASP A 89 9.44 -2.80 -13.42
N ASP A 90 9.92 -3.52 -14.43
CA ASP A 90 9.98 -4.98 -14.49
C ASP A 90 11.01 -5.61 -13.54
N ALA A 91 11.86 -4.83 -12.87
CA ALA A 91 12.79 -5.31 -11.83
C ALA A 91 12.20 -5.20 -10.42
N GLN A 92 11.09 -4.47 -10.25
CA GLN A 92 10.41 -4.39 -8.96
C GLN A 92 9.80 -5.74 -8.56
N LEU A 93 9.34 -5.78 -7.29
CA LEU A 93 8.54 -6.88 -6.78
C LEU A 93 7.27 -7.06 -7.64
N PRO A 94 6.94 -8.31 -8.01
CA PRO A 94 5.69 -8.62 -8.66
C PRO A 94 4.50 -8.35 -7.73
N PRO A 95 3.27 -8.37 -8.26
CA PRO A 95 2.07 -8.26 -7.43
C PRO A 95 2.07 -9.33 -6.33
N PHE A 96 1.49 -9.02 -5.19
CA PHE A 96 1.52 -9.91 -4.03
C PHE A 96 1.05 -11.35 -4.36
N ASN A 97 1.80 -12.35 -3.88
CA ASN A 97 1.62 -13.77 -4.20
C ASN A 97 1.67 -14.09 -5.71
N SER A 98 2.44 -13.35 -6.50
CA SER A 98 2.72 -13.62 -7.91
C SER A 98 4.23 -13.76 -8.11
N ASN A 99 4.64 -14.61 -9.06
CA ASN A 99 6.04 -14.69 -9.51
C ASN A 99 6.26 -13.98 -10.85
N VAL A 100 5.19 -13.45 -11.45
CA VAL A 100 5.21 -12.75 -12.73
C VAL A 100 4.58 -11.37 -12.57
N ILE A 101 4.88 -10.48 -13.51
CA ILE A 101 4.25 -9.16 -13.65
C ILE A 101 3.36 -9.19 -14.90
N PRO A 102 2.08 -9.58 -14.79
CA PRO A 102 1.21 -9.81 -15.95
C PRO A 102 1.09 -8.61 -16.89
N ALA A 103 0.98 -7.40 -16.34
CA ALA A 103 0.75 -6.18 -17.12
C ALA A 103 2.00 -5.70 -17.89
N LEU A 104 3.20 -6.18 -17.53
CA LEU A 104 4.46 -5.83 -18.16
C LEU A 104 5.07 -6.99 -18.97
N SER A 105 4.36 -8.11 -19.14
CA SER A 105 4.86 -9.23 -19.97
C SER A 105 4.10 -9.30 -21.30
N PRO A 106 4.75 -8.97 -22.43
CA PRO A 106 4.16 -9.13 -23.76
C PRO A 106 3.71 -10.57 -24.03
N GLU A 107 4.50 -11.56 -23.61
CA GLU A 107 4.18 -12.98 -23.80
C GLU A 107 2.90 -13.34 -23.06
N TYR A 108 2.77 -12.89 -21.80
CA TYR A 108 1.57 -13.14 -21.00
C TYR A 108 0.34 -12.50 -21.64
N LEU A 109 0.43 -11.23 -22.02
CA LEU A 109 -0.68 -10.49 -22.65
C LEU A 109 -1.08 -11.09 -24.01
N GLN A 110 -0.13 -11.57 -24.80
CA GLN A 110 -0.39 -12.23 -26.07
C GLN A 110 -0.97 -13.64 -25.90
N GLN A 111 -0.47 -14.43 -24.95
CA GLN A 111 -0.94 -15.79 -24.73
C GLN A 111 -2.33 -15.83 -24.09
N VAL A 112 -2.52 -15.02 -23.04
CA VAL A 112 -3.72 -15.04 -22.19
C VAL A 112 -4.82 -14.14 -22.75
N TYR A 113 -4.48 -12.94 -23.20
CA TYR A 113 -5.45 -11.91 -23.62
C TYR A 113 -5.49 -11.67 -25.13
N LYS A 114 -4.66 -12.39 -25.90
CA LYS A 114 -4.54 -12.24 -27.36
C LYS A 114 -4.26 -10.80 -27.79
N LYS A 115 -3.54 -10.03 -26.97
CA LYS A 115 -3.15 -8.65 -27.26
C LYS A 115 -1.78 -8.62 -27.92
N GLN A 116 -1.68 -7.85 -29.00
CA GLN A 116 -0.40 -7.46 -29.60
C GLN A 116 0.20 -6.34 -28.75
N VAL A 117 1.45 -6.50 -28.33
CA VAL A 117 2.13 -5.57 -27.42
C VAL A 117 3.39 -5.06 -28.11
N ILE A 118 3.59 -3.75 -28.06
CA ILE A 118 4.85 -3.10 -28.41
C ILE A 118 5.51 -2.72 -27.09
N GLU A 119 6.70 -3.24 -26.84
CA GLU A 119 7.48 -2.92 -25.65
C GLU A 119 8.67 -2.01 -25.97
N THR A 120 9.06 -1.20 -24.99
CA THR A 120 10.29 -0.41 -25.02
C THR A 120 10.76 -0.16 -23.59
N THR A 121 12.08 -0.15 -23.39
CA THR A 121 12.70 0.07 -22.09
C THR A 121 13.55 1.33 -22.13
N LEU A 122 13.35 2.23 -21.17
CA LEU A 122 14.21 3.40 -20.99
C LEU A 122 15.44 2.99 -20.18
N THR A 123 16.63 3.19 -20.74
CA THR A 123 17.90 2.73 -20.13
C THR A 123 18.76 3.86 -19.56
N GLU A 124 18.50 5.10 -19.96
CA GLU A 124 19.26 6.27 -19.50
C GLU A 124 18.77 6.74 -18.11
N VAL A 125 19.67 6.75 -17.12
CA VAL A 125 19.38 7.25 -15.78
C VAL A 125 19.60 8.77 -15.71
N LYS A 126 18.53 9.55 -15.59
CA LYS A 126 18.57 11.03 -15.52
C LYS A 126 18.47 11.64 -14.11
N ARG A 127 18.81 10.89 -13.06
CA ARG A 127 18.74 11.39 -11.67
C ARG A 127 19.96 12.28 -11.36
N GLN A 128 19.77 13.34 -10.56
CA GLN A 128 20.88 14.18 -10.06
C GLN A 128 21.85 13.30 -9.24
N ILE A 129 23.16 13.52 -9.42
CA ILE A 129 24.27 12.60 -9.09
C ILE A 129 24.51 12.40 -7.57
N ASP A 130 23.73 13.06 -6.70
CA ASP A 130 24.01 13.15 -5.26
C ASP A 130 23.79 11.82 -4.47
N ALA A 131 23.13 10.81 -5.06
CA ALA A 131 22.84 9.51 -4.43
C ALA A 131 23.40 8.32 -5.24
N TRP A 132 24.69 8.41 -5.63
CA TRP A 132 25.34 7.44 -6.50
C TRP A 132 25.42 6.03 -5.89
N GLY A 133 25.56 5.88 -4.58
CA GLY A 133 25.58 4.57 -3.92
C GLY A 133 24.27 3.82 -4.13
N ILE A 134 23.13 4.47 -3.90
CA ILE A 134 21.78 3.94 -4.11
C ILE A 134 21.55 3.62 -5.59
N ILE A 135 21.82 4.58 -6.49
CA ILE A 135 21.59 4.42 -7.93
C ILE A 135 22.45 3.29 -8.49
N GLY A 136 23.75 3.31 -8.24
CA GLY A 136 24.67 2.32 -8.81
C GLY A 136 24.43 0.91 -8.26
N ASN A 137 24.01 0.77 -6.99
CA ASN A 137 23.57 -0.53 -6.49
C ASN A 137 22.24 -0.99 -7.10
N ALA A 138 21.26 -0.10 -7.27
CA ALA A 138 20.01 -0.43 -7.94
C ALA A 138 20.26 -0.88 -9.41
N THR A 139 21.10 -0.15 -10.14
CA THR A 139 21.51 -0.52 -11.51
C THR A 139 22.21 -1.88 -11.52
N SER A 140 23.19 -2.11 -10.63
CA SER A 140 23.89 -3.40 -10.56
C SER A 140 22.95 -4.56 -10.23
N LEU A 141 21.99 -4.37 -9.32
CA LEU A 141 20.98 -5.37 -9.00
C LEU A 141 20.10 -5.69 -10.20
N ARG A 142 19.66 -4.66 -10.95
CA ARG A 142 18.85 -4.82 -12.16
C ARG A 142 19.61 -5.57 -13.25
N GLU A 143 20.84 -5.19 -13.53
CA GLU A 143 21.68 -5.86 -14.54
C GLU A 143 21.89 -7.34 -14.20
N LYS A 144 22.19 -7.65 -12.93
CA LYS A 144 22.35 -9.03 -12.46
C LYS A 144 21.05 -9.83 -12.51
N LEU A 145 19.90 -9.19 -12.23
CA LEU A 145 18.57 -9.83 -12.26
C LEU A 145 18.23 -10.36 -13.66
N PHE A 146 18.65 -9.65 -14.71
CA PHE A 146 18.37 -10.00 -16.09
C PHE A 146 19.56 -10.62 -16.84
N ALA A 147 20.66 -10.90 -16.15
CA ALA A 147 21.79 -11.63 -16.73
C ALA A 147 21.51 -13.14 -16.80
N ASP A 148 22.22 -13.85 -17.70
CA ASP A 148 22.08 -15.31 -17.88
C ASP A 148 22.31 -16.13 -16.59
N ARG A 149 23.08 -15.59 -15.65
CA ARG A 149 23.37 -16.21 -14.36
C ARG A 149 23.16 -15.20 -13.24
N LEU A 150 22.35 -15.59 -12.26
CA LEU A 150 22.06 -14.76 -11.08
C LEU A 150 23.05 -15.07 -9.94
N PRO A 151 24.07 -14.21 -9.70
CA PRO A 151 25.07 -14.44 -8.65
C PRO A 151 24.47 -14.25 -7.25
N PRO A 152 25.19 -14.64 -6.18
CA PRO A 152 24.79 -14.32 -4.81
C PRO A 152 24.46 -12.83 -4.63
N LEU A 153 23.44 -12.53 -3.81
CA LEU A 153 23.00 -11.16 -3.57
C LEU A 153 24.11 -10.37 -2.87
N GLY A 154 24.43 -9.19 -3.39
CA GLY A 154 25.48 -8.33 -2.84
C GLY A 154 25.18 -6.86 -3.08
N ILE A 155 25.75 -6.01 -2.23
CA ILE A 155 25.67 -4.54 -2.32
C ILE A 155 27.08 -3.99 -2.18
N ASP A 156 27.48 -3.13 -3.12
CA ASP A 156 28.73 -2.39 -3.03
C ASP A 156 28.57 -1.22 -2.06
N LYS A 157 29.15 -1.40 -0.87
CA LYS A 157 29.14 -0.44 0.24
C LYS A 157 30.08 0.74 0.02
N LYS A 158 31.00 0.65 -0.93
CA LYS A 158 32.03 1.67 -1.21
C LYS A 158 31.63 2.59 -2.36
N LEU A 159 30.56 2.24 -3.08
CA LEU A 159 30.12 2.96 -4.27
C LEU A 159 29.72 4.41 -3.98
N GLY A 160 29.15 4.69 -2.81
CA GLY A 160 28.78 6.05 -2.40
C GLY A 160 28.57 6.17 -0.88
N SER A 161 28.63 7.39 -0.37
CA SER A 161 28.46 7.69 1.07
C SER A 161 26.99 7.72 1.54
N ASP A 162 26.06 7.62 0.60
CA ASP A 162 24.61 7.62 0.81
C ASP A 162 24.06 6.27 1.29
N ILE A 163 24.84 5.18 1.18
CA ILE A 163 24.53 3.89 1.80
C ILE A 163 25.34 3.73 3.09
N ARG A 164 24.64 3.50 4.21
CA ARG A 164 25.26 3.24 5.51
C ARG A 164 24.93 1.85 6.01
N ILE A 165 25.98 1.09 6.37
CA ILE A 165 25.82 -0.21 7.01
C ILE A 165 25.92 -0.05 8.52
N GLU A 166 24.91 -0.56 9.23
CA GLU A 166 24.89 -0.61 10.69
C GLU A 166 25.17 -2.03 11.18
N ASN A 167 25.73 -2.16 12.38
CA ASN A 167 26.10 -3.47 12.94
C ASN A 167 24.91 -4.43 13.07
N ASN A 168 23.72 -3.89 13.35
CA ASN A 168 22.49 -4.66 13.51
C ASN A 168 21.26 -3.77 13.37
N ILE A 169 20.08 -4.40 13.25
CA ILE A 169 18.79 -3.72 13.13
C ILE A 169 18.50 -2.78 14.32
N TRP A 170 18.94 -3.11 15.54
CA TRP A 170 18.66 -2.31 16.73
C TRP A 170 19.35 -0.94 16.70
N THR A 171 20.55 -0.89 16.10
CA THR A 171 21.27 0.36 15.85
C THR A 171 20.53 1.20 14.82
N SER A 172 20.04 0.57 13.74
CA SER A 172 19.20 1.23 12.73
C SER A 172 17.92 1.80 13.33
N VAL A 173 17.19 1.01 14.12
CA VAL A 173 15.94 1.44 14.80
C VAL A 173 16.21 2.61 15.76
N GLY A 174 17.30 2.57 16.51
CA GLY A 174 17.69 3.66 17.41
C GLY A 174 18.01 4.96 16.67
N LYS A 175 18.72 4.88 15.54
CA LYS A 175 19.01 6.04 14.69
C LYS A 175 17.75 6.58 14.01
N TYR A 176 16.90 5.69 13.52
CA TYR A 176 15.61 6.05 12.92
C TYR A 176 14.71 6.76 13.92
N ALA A 177 14.57 6.26 15.15
CA ALA A 177 13.78 6.93 16.18
C ALA A 177 14.31 8.33 16.51
N ARG A 178 15.64 8.51 16.63
CA ARG A 178 16.24 9.85 16.84
C ARG A 178 15.98 10.80 15.67
N LEU A 179 16.03 10.28 14.44
CA LEU A 179 15.75 11.05 13.24
C LEU A 179 14.31 11.59 13.25
N ILE A 180 13.34 10.71 13.56
CA ILE A 180 11.93 11.08 13.70
C ILE A 180 11.72 12.09 14.85
N GLN A 181 12.39 11.90 15.98
CA GLN A 181 12.27 12.77 17.16
C GLN A 181 12.76 14.20 16.88
N ASN A 182 13.84 14.35 16.12
CA ASN A 182 14.44 15.66 15.84
C ASN A 182 13.66 16.48 14.80
N GLN A 183 12.54 15.97 14.27
CA GLN A 183 11.73 16.59 13.20
C GLN A 183 12.56 17.08 12.00
N ASN A 184 13.77 16.56 11.83
CA ASN A 184 14.79 17.14 10.98
C ASN A 184 14.66 16.75 9.50
N GLU A 185 13.71 15.90 9.13
CA GLU A 185 13.54 15.49 7.75
C GLU A 185 12.09 15.24 7.37
N GLU A 186 11.75 15.68 6.15
CA GLU A 186 10.62 15.21 5.38
C GLU A 186 10.83 13.71 5.06
N LEU A 187 9.93 12.88 5.58
CA LEU A 187 9.66 11.49 5.17
C LEU A 187 10.86 10.52 5.27
N ALA A 188 10.95 9.83 6.41
CA ALA A 188 11.80 8.64 6.62
C ALA A 188 10.97 7.40 6.96
N VAL A 189 11.38 6.22 6.48
CA VAL A 189 10.61 4.97 6.65
C VAL A 189 11.50 3.77 6.96
N LEU A 190 10.98 2.81 7.71
CA LEU A 190 11.57 1.49 7.91
C LEU A 190 10.87 0.45 7.02
N ILE A 191 11.59 -0.13 6.05
CA ILE A 191 11.06 -1.16 5.16
C ILE A 191 11.41 -2.55 5.68
N VAL A 192 10.41 -3.42 5.71
CA VAL A 192 10.50 -4.81 6.22
C VAL A 192 9.90 -5.80 5.21
N LEU A 193 10.06 -7.11 5.47
CA LEU A 193 9.54 -8.16 4.60
C LEU A 193 8.05 -8.45 4.87
N SER A 194 7.64 -8.56 6.13
CA SER A 194 6.31 -9.08 6.52
C SER A 194 5.46 -8.10 7.35
N ASN A 195 4.14 -8.28 7.34
CA ASN A 195 3.22 -7.49 8.18
C ASN A 195 3.49 -7.70 9.69
N GLY A 196 3.87 -8.92 10.09
CA GLY A 196 4.22 -9.22 11.49
C GLY A 196 5.46 -8.44 11.94
N SER A 197 6.49 -8.43 11.10
CA SER A 197 7.71 -7.65 11.33
C SER A 197 7.44 -6.15 11.32
N ALA A 198 6.53 -5.67 10.46
CA ALA A 198 6.11 -4.27 10.44
C ALA A 198 5.43 -3.90 11.77
N HIS A 199 4.48 -4.71 12.24
CA HIS A 199 3.83 -4.48 13.53
C HIS A 199 4.84 -4.47 14.69
N TYR A 200 5.72 -5.46 14.73
CA TYR A 200 6.75 -5.57 15.78
C TYR A 200 7.68 -4.36 15.77
N LEU A 201 8.26 -3.99 14.63
CA LEU A 201 9.22 -2.90 14.52
C LEU A 201 8.57 -1.53 14.69
N ASN A 202 7.30 -1.34 14.31
CA ASN A 202 6.53 -0.16 14.71
C ASN A 202 6.52 -0.02 16.24
N GLY A 203 6.22 -1.10 16.97
CA GLY A 203 6.29 -1.11 18.44
C GLY A 203 7.68 -0.76 18.97
N GLN A 204 8.74 -1.30 18.38
CA GLN A 204 10.12 -1.00 18.78
C GLN A 204 10.51 0.46 18.53
N VAL A 205 10.11 1.04 17.40
CA VAL A 205 10.32 2.47 17.12
C VAL A 205 9.60 3.32 18.15
N ARG A 206 8.32 3.02 18.44
CA ARG A 206 7.54 3.73 19.48
C ARG A 206 8.18 3.63 20.86
N ASN A 207 8.65 2.45 21.26
CA ASN A 207 9.34 2.25 22.53
C ASN A 207 10.60 3.13 22.64
N ARG A 208 11.31 3.35 21.54
CA ARG A 208 12.49 4.25 21.50
C ARG A 208 12.10 5.72 21.53
N LEU A 209 11.06 6.12 20.80
CA LEU A 209 10.56 7.49 20.74
C LEU A 209 10.05 7.95 22.12
N TYR A 210 9.25 7.11 22.77
CA TYR A 210 8.54 7.48 24.00
C TYR A 210 9.18 6.92 25.27
N LYS A 211 10.28 6.17 25.15
CA LYS A 211 11.03 5.55 26.26
C LYS A 211 10.17 4.72 27.22
N LYS A 212 9.06 4.16 26.73
CA LYS A 212 8.10 3.38 27.50
C LYS A 212 7.47 2.29 26.62
N PRO A 213 7.42 1.02 27.07
CA PRO A 213 6.63 -0.01 26.41
C PRO A 213 5.12 0.32 26.50
N ASP A 214 4.35 -0.16 25.52
CA ASP A 214 2.89 -0.07 25.51
C ASP A 214 2.33 1.35 25.68
N VAL A 215 3.09 2.34 25.19
CA VAL A 215 2.65 3.73 25.17
C VAL A 215 1.31 3.85 24.41
N PRO A 216 0.30 4.51 25.00
CA PRO A 216 -0.96 4.80 24.32
C PRO A 216 -0.73 5.55 23.01
N LEU A 217 -1.74 5.63 22.15
CA LEU A 217 -1.69 6.46 20.95
C LEU A 217 -1.26 7.88 21.33
N GLN A 218 -0.30 8.44 20.60
CA GLN A 218 0.19 9.80 20.80
C GLN A 218 -0.26 10.70 19.63
N PRO A 219 -0.40 12.01 19.84
CA PRO A 219 -0.47 12.95 18.70
C PRO A 219 0.84 12.88 17.92
N ASP A 220 0.80 13.35 16.68
CA ASP A 220 1.94 13.39 15.78
C ASP A 220 2.53 12.00 15.46
N GLU A 221 1.76 10.93 15.54
CA GLU A 221 2.21 9.61 15.08
C GLU A 221 1.98 9.44 13.57
N TRP A 222 2.89 8.72 12.92
CA TRP A 222 2.69 8.27 11.54
C TRP A 222 1.72 7.10 11.51
N LEU A 223 0.68 7.22 10.68
CA LEU A 223 -0.30 6.18 10.40
C LEU A 223 -0.19 5.73 8.95
N MET A 224 -0.52 4.47 8.69
CA MET A 224 -0.69 3.93 7.36
C MET A 224 -2.09 3.35 7.23
N VAL A 225 -2.81 3.79 6.20
CA VAL A 225 -4.11 3.24 5.82
C VAL A 225 -3.90 1.84 5.26
N ILE A 226 -4.64 0.85 5.77
CA ILE A 226 -4.43 -0.57 5.40
C ILE A 226 -5.55 -1.17 4.53
N GLN A 227 -6.57 -0.37 4.21
CA GLN A 227 -7.64 -0.74 3.29
C GLN A 227 -8.19 0.53 2.63
N ASN A 228 -8.54 0.45 1.35
CA ASN A 228 -9.23 1.54 0.65
C ASN A 228 -10.48 1.95 1.43
N ASN A 229 -10.63 3.25 1.66
CA ASN A 229 -11.76 3.83 2.34
C ASN A 229 -12.45 4.81 1.41
N TYR A 230 -13.50 4.34 0.74
CA TYR A 230 -14.23 5.14 -0.25
C TYR A 230 -14.98 6.33 0.37
N TYR A 231 -15.34 6.28 1.65
CA TYR A 231 -15.97 7.39 2.36
C TYR A 231 -15.01 8.58 2.52
N THR A 232 -13.77 8.31 2.97
CA THR A 232 -12.77 9.36 3.17
C THR A 232 -11.98 9.65 1.89
N GLY A 233 -12.00 8.76 0.90
CA GLY A 233 -11.16 8.80 -0.29
C GLY A 233 -9.70 8.41 -0.05
N TYR A 234 -9.36 7.92 1.15
CA TYR A 234 -8.01 7.45 1.44
C TYR A 234 -7.77 6.03 0.89
N ASN A 235 -6.59 5.83 0.32
CA ASN A 235 -6.22 4.58 -0.33
C ASN A 235 -5.35 3.70 0.57
N ASN A 236 -5.39 2.39 0.34
CA ASN A 236 -4.48 1.44 0.99
C ASN A 236 -3.01 1.81 0.71
N GLY A 237 -2.18 1.81 1.74
CA GLY A 237 -0.77 2.24 1.70
C GLY A 237 -0.54 3.73 1.92
N GLN A 238 -1.59 4.56 1.92
CA GLN A 238 -1.43 6.00 2.14
C GLN A 238 -0.96 6.30 3.56
N HIS A 239 0.09 7.12 3.67
CA HIS A 239 0.62 7.61 4.95
C HIS A 239 -0.16 8.85 5.38
N LEU A 240 -0.48 8.92 6.67
CA LEU A 240 -1.17 10.04 7.29
C LEU A 240 -0.44 10.44 8.58
N ARG A 241 -0.45 11.73 8.89
CA ARG A 241 0.01 12.24 10.19
C ARG A 241 -1.19 12.37 11.11
N LEU A 242 -1.15 11.79 12.31
CA LEU A 242 -2.21 11.95 13.30
C LEU A 242 -2.04 13.31 13.99
N LYS A 243 -2.95 14.25 13.75
CA LYS A 243 -2.88 15.60 14.34
C LYS A 243 -3.49 15.63 15.74
N SER A 244 -4.67 15.04 15.90
CA SER A 244 -5.35 14.93 17.19
C SER A 244 -6.35 13.78 17.17
N PHE A 245 -6.81 13.36 18.35
CA PHE A 245 -7.86 12.36 18.51
C PHE A 245 -8.64 12.57 19.81
N SER A 246 -9.83 12.01 19.92
CA SER A 246 -10.70 12.12 21.08
C SER A 246 -10.16 11.31 22.28
N ASP A 247 -10.28 11.86 23.49
CA ASP A 247 -9.91 11.15 24.72
C ASP A 247 -10.82 9.94 25.00
N THR A 248 -12.11 10.09 24.66
CA THR A 248 -13.11 9.03 24.80
C THR A 248 -13.29 8.34 23.46
N GLY A 249 -13.22 7.00 23.47
CA GLY A 249 -13.58 6.16 22.34
C GLY A 249 -15.01 5.64 22.45
N GLU A 250 -15.65 5.45 21.30
CA GLU A 250 -16.94 4.76 21.22
C GLU A 250 -16.74 3.29 20.86
N LYS A 251 -17.65 2.41 21.29
CA LYS A 251 -17.57 0.98 20.99
C LYS A 251 -18.57 0.56 19.92
N VAL A 252 -18.10 -0.31 19.03
CA VAL A 252 -18.92 -1.10 18.11
C VAL A 252 -18.56 -2.57 18.36
N GLY A 253 -19.44 -3.28 19.07
CA GLY A 253 -19.07 -4.59 19.64
C GLY A 253 -17.91 -4.46 20.62
N THR A 254 -16.84 -5.22 20.38
CA THR A 254 -15.58 -5.18 21.15
C THR A 254 -14.59 -4.13 20.66
N VAL A 255 -14.84 -3.53 19.48
CA VAL A 255 -13.91 -2.62 18.80
C VAL A 255 -14.13 -1.19 19.27
N THR A 256 -13.04 -0.50 19.56
CA THR A 256 -12.97 0.91 19.95
C THR A 256 -12.66 1.78 18.74
N LEU A 257 -13.51 2.78 18.54
CA LEU A 257 -13.34 3.82 17.54
C LEU A 257 -12.95 5.14 18.20
N LEU A 258 -12.11 5.92 17.54
CA LEU A 258 -11.76 7.28 17.95
C LEU A 258 -12.12 8.26 16.84
N ASP A 259 -12.65 9.41 17.21
CA ASP A 259 -12.65 10.56 16.29
C ASP A 259 -11.23 11.14 16.26
N ALA A 260 -10.73 11.42 15.06
CA ALA A 260 -9.37 11.86 14.84
C ALA A 260 -9.28 12.89 13.71
N VAL A 261 -8.28 13.76 13.80
CA VAL A 261 -7.87 14.65 12.70
C VAL A 261 -6.56 14.10 12.14
N THR A 262 -6.54 13.88 10.84
CA THR A 262 -5.35 13.40 10.12
C THR A 262 -4.91 14.42 9.08
N THR A 263 -3.61 14.62 8.93
CA THR A 263 -3.02 15.43 7.87
C THR A 263 -2.43 14.51 6.80
N ASP A 264 -2.81 14.73 5.55
CA ASP A 264 -2.14 14.09 4.41
C ASP A 264 -0.81 14.82 4.14
N PRO A 265 0.35 14.18 4.32
CA PRO A 265 1.65 14.82 4.16
C PRO A 265 1.92 15.29 2.73
N HIS A 266 1.25 14.73 1.71
CA HIS A 266 1.45 15.13 0.32
C HIS A 266 0.67 16.39 -0.04
N THR A 267 -0.52 16.56 0.53
CA THR A 267 -1.41 17.69 0.22
C THR A 267 -1.43 18.76 1.30
N GLY A 268 -0.90 18.46 2.50
CA GLY A 268 -0.99 19.30 3.70
C GLY A 268 -2.42 19.45 4.24
N LYS A 269 -3.39 18.71 3.69
CA LYS A 269 -4.80 18.86 4.05
C LYS A 269 -5.16 18.03 5.27
N ASP A 270 -5.82 18.68 6.21
CA ASP A 270 -6.43 18.03 7.36
C ASP A 270 -7.79 17.42 6.99
N LYS A 271 -8.11 16.30 7.62
CA LYS A 271 -9.41 15.63 7.48
C LYS A 271 -9.82 14.98 8.80
N GLU A 272 -11.06 15.25 9.18
CA GLU A 272 -11.73 14.53 10.26
C GLU A 272 -12.09 13.12 9.78
N VAL A 273 -11.68 12.14 10.57
CA VAL A 273 -11.93 10.72 10.31
C VAL A 273 -12.29 10.01 11.60
N LYS A 274 -12.97 8.89 11.46
CA LYS A 274 -13.12 7.93 12.56
C LYS A 274 -12.13 6.81 12.32
N ILE A 275 -11.29 6.46 13.30
CA ILE A 275 -10.27 5.41 13.16
C ILE A 275 -10.63 4.19 14.02
N VAL A 276 -10.26 3.00 13.54
CA VAL A 276 -10.30 1.77 14.34
C VAL A 276 -9.05 1.69 15.21
N LYS A 277 -9.16 2.07 16.49
CA LYS A 277 -8.03 2.17 17.42
C LYS A 277 -7.33 0.84 17.65
N ASP A 278 -8.10 -0.22 17.89
CA ASP A 278 -7.54 -1.52 18.29
C ASP A 278 -6.59 -2.11 17.24
N LEU A 279 -6.86 -1.86 15.96
CA LEU A 279 -6.00 -2.34 14.88
C LEU A 279 -4.58 -1.76 14.97
N LEU A 280 -4.36 -0.58 15.54
CA LEU A 280 -3.01 -0.04 15.72
C LEU A 280 -2.12 -0.95 16.58
N PHE A 281 -2.71 -1.64 17.56
CA PHE A 281 -2.01 -2.39 18.59
C PHE A 281 -2.07 -3.91 18.40
N ARG A 282 -2.87 -4.41 17.44
CA ARG A 282 -2.95 -5.84 17.12
C ARG A 282 -1.92 -6.25 16.07
N ALA A 283 -1.49 -7.51 16.07
CA ALA A 283 -0.67 -8.05 14.98
C ALA A 283 -1.48 -8.20 13.68
N SER A 284 -2.69 -8.76 13.75
CA SER A 284 -3.59 -8.89 12.59
C SER A 284 -4.02 -7.50 12.07
N PRO A 285 -3.96 -7.25 10.75
CA PRO A 285 -4.46 -6.02 10.15
C PRO A 285 -5.97 -6.05 9.88
N TYR A 286 -6.65 -7.16 10.16
CA TYR A 286 -8.06 -7.32 9.85
C TYR A 286 -8.90 -7.26 11.13
N LEU A 287 -10.15 -6.82 10.97
CA LEU A 287 -11.18 -7.09 11.96
C LEU A 287 -11.53 -8.57 11.90
N GLU A 288 -11.76 -9.18 13.06
CA GLU A 288 -12.23 -10.56 13.11
C GLU A 288 -13.66 -10.66 12.53
N PRO A 289 -14.11 -11.83 12.06
CA PRO A 289 -15.44 -11.99 11.45
C PRO A 289 -16.59 -11.49 12.33
N ASP A 290 -16.53 -11.75 13.64
CA ASP A 290 -17.54 -11.27 14.60
C ASP A 290 -17.49 -9.75 14.80
N GLU A 291 -16.31 -9.14 14.68
CA GLU A 291 -16.15 -7.69 14.74
C GLU A 291 -16.78 -7.04 13.49
N GLU A 292 -16.47 -7.53 12.28
CA GLU A 292 -17.12 -7.09 11.03
C GLU A 292 -18.65 -7.24 11.11
N LYS A 293 -19.13 -8.33 11.69
CA LYS A 293 -20.57 -8.54 11.92
C LYS A 293 -21.13 -7.50 12.91
N ALA A 294 -20.41 -7.16 13.97
CA ALA A 294 -20.84 -6.13 14.92
C ALA A 294 -21.00 -4.75 14.28
N PHE A 295 -20.11 -4.36 13.35
CA PHE A 295 -20.28 -3.12 12.56
C PHE A 295 -21.54 -3.16 11.70
N THR A 296 -21.83 -4.31 11.09
CA THR A 296 -23.01 -4.49 10.24
C THR A 296 -24.30 -4.41 11.07
N ILE A 297 -24.35 -5.06 12.23
CA ILE A 297 -25.48 -5.02 13.17
C ILE A 297 -25.69 -3.61 13.72
N ASP A 298 -24.64 -2.91 14.15
CA ASP A 298 -24.72 -1.53 14.65
C ASP A 298 -25.33 -0.61 13.59
N PHE A 299 -24.82 -0.67 12.36
CA PHE A 299 -25.33 0.12 11.25
C PHE A 299 -26.80 -0.18 10.96
N ALA A 300 -27.16 -1.44 10.77
CA ALA A 300 -28.54 -1.85 10.46
C ALA A 300 -29.54 -1.40 11.55
N ARG A 301 -29.18 -1.55 12.83
CA ARG A 301 -30.03 -1.09 13.95
C ARG A 301 -30.22 0.42 13.95
N ARG A 302 -29.16 1.20 13.66
CA ARG A 302 -29.25 2.66 13.55
C ARG A 302 -30.11 3.11 12.37
N MET A 303 -30.01 2.42 11.24
CA MET A 303 -30.87 2.70 10.07
C MET A 303 -32.33 2.37 10.35
N LYS A 304 -32.62 1.23 11.01
CA LYS A 304 -33.97 0.85 11.43
C LYS A 304 -34.61 1.91 12.32
N LYS A 305 -33.87 2.46 13.29
CA LYS A 305 -34.34 3.56 14.17
C LYS A 305 -34.66 4.84 13.39
N LYS A 306 -33.99 5.07 12.25
CA LYS A 306 -34.27 6.19 11.33
C LYS A 306 -35.37 5.88 10.30
N GLY A 307 -35.98 4.70 10.35
CA GLY A 307 -36.98 4.27 9.36
C GLY A 307 -36.41 3.89 7.99
N ILE A 308 -35.09 3.78 7.86
CA ILE A 308 -34.42 3.42 6.59
C ILE A 308 -34.37 1.90 6.48
N ARG A 309 -35.07 1.35 5.48
CA ARG A 309 -35.21 -0.11 5.28
C ARG A 309 -33.98 -0.70 4.57
N PRO A 310 -33.48 -1.88 4.99
CA PRO A 310 -32.43 -2.60 4.26
C PRO A 310 -32.77 -2.83 2.79
N LYS A 311 -31.73 -3.04 1.96
CA LYS A 311 -31.87 -3.29 0.51
C LYS A 311 -32.57 -2.17 -0.28
N THR A 312 -32.64 -0.96 0.28
CA THR A 312 -33.11 0.24 -0.43
C THR A 312 -31.93 1.12 -0.82
N GLU A 313 -32.10 1.94 -1.86
CA GLU A 313 -31.07 2.89 -2.28
C GLU A 313 -30.67 3.85 -1.15
N ASN A 314 -31.64 4.31 -0.35
CA ASN A 314 -31.38 5.15 0.81
C ASN A 314 -30.51 4.46 1.87
N PHE A 315 -30.67 3.15 2.07
CA PHE A 315 -29.85 2.37 2.99
C PHE A 315 -28.40 2.27 2.50
N ILE A 316 -28.22 2.04 1.20
CA ILE A 316 -26.89 1.98 0.56
C ILE A 316 -26.21 3.35 0.63
N ARG A 317 -26.92 4.43 0.29
CA ARG A 317 -26.39 5.80 0.41
C ARG A 317 -26.01 6.13 1.85
N ALA A 318 -26.87 5.79 2.81
CA ALA A 318 -26.58 6.00 4.23
C ALA A 318 -25.34 5.23 4.68
N MET A 319 -25.15 4.00 4.20
CA MET A 319 -23.98 3.18 4.47
C MET A 319 -22.70 3.80 3.91
N GLN A 320 -22.72 4.30 2.68
CA GLN A 320 -21.55 4.90 2.02
C GLN A 320 -21.00 6.12 2.77
N ILE A 321 -21.86 6.85 3.49
CA ILE A 321 -21.49 8.06 4.22
C ILE A 321 -21.38 7.87 5.74
N ASP A 322 -21.62 6.64 6.24
CA ASP A 322 -21.63 6.38 7.68
C ASP A 322 -20.22 6.33 8.25
N LYS A 323 -19.89 7.28 9.13
CA LYS A 323 -18.55 7.40 9.75
C LYS A 323 -18.13 6.15 10.54
N ARG A 324 -19.07 5.47 11.23
CA ARG A 324 -18.77 4.28 12.05
C ARG A 324 -18.54 3.07 11.17
N PHE A 325 -19.44 2.82 10.22
CA PHE A 325 -19.35 1.70 9.30
C PHE A 325 -18.10 1.79 8.42
N ASN A 326 -17.73 3.01 8.01
CA ASN A 326 -16.52 3.28 7.22
C ASN A 326 -15.38 3.80 8.09
N ALA A 327 -15.29 3.39 9.36
CA ALA A 327 -14.15 3.75 10.19
C ALA A 327 -12.84 3.32 9.51
N LEU A 328 -11.89 4.24 9.45
CA LEU A 328 -10.61 4.08 8.80
C LEU A 328 -9.78 3.03 9.55
N LYS A 329 -9.42 1.96 8.84
CA LYS A 329 -8.52 0.93 9.34
C LYS A 329 -7.09 1.38 9.11
N VAL A 330 -6.33 1.52 10.21
CA VAL A 330 -4.97 2.06 10.20
C VAL A 330 -4.02 1.18 11.01
N LYS A 331 -2.74 1.21 10.63
CA LYS A 331 -1.60 0.74 11.42
C LYS A 331 -0.67 1.91 11.67
N PHE A 332 0.26 1.76 12.62
CA PHE A 332 1.41 2.66 12.68
C PHE A 332 2.23 2.58 11.37
N GLY A 333 2.69 3.73 10.90
CA GLY A 333 3.37 3.93 9.62
C GLY A 333 4.87 4.17 9.74
N TYR A 334 5.50 3.84 10.87
CA TYR A 334 6.96 3.93 11.01
C TYR A 334 7.66 2.81 10.23
N ALA A 335 7.09 1.60 10.28
CA ALA A 335 7.56 0.45 9.55
C ALA A 335 6.48 -0.10 8.61
N ILE A 336 6.84 -0.35 7.35
CA ILE A 336 5.95 -0.85 6.30
C ILE A 336 6.60 -1.99 5.52
N THR A 337 5.79 -2.85 4.90
CA THR A 337 6.33 -3.91 4.04
C THR A 337 6.85 -3.32 2.72
N CYS A 338 7.84 -3.98 2.11
CA CYS A 338 8.38 -3.54 0.81
C CYS A 338 7.30 -3.41 -0.27
N HIS A 339 6.33 -4.33 -0.32
CA HIS A 339 5.15 -4.22 -1.20
C HIS A 339 4.33 -2.94 -0.96
N LYS A 340 4.14 -2.53 0.30
CA LYS A 340 3.42 -1.28 0.63
C LYS A 340 4.27 -0.03 0.38
N ALA A 341 5.58 -0.20 0.21
CA ALA A 341 6.49 0.89 -0.13
C ALA A 341 6.54 1.16 -1.65
N GLN A 342 6.03 0.26 -2.50
CA GLN A 342 5.94 0.47 -3.95
C GLN A 342 5.14 1.75 -4.27
N GLY A 343 5.59 2.51 -5.26
CA GLY A 343 5.07 3.84 -5.57
C GLY A 343 5.44 4.96 -4.56
N GLY A 344 5.97 4.63 -3.39
CA GLY A 344 6.48 5.60 -2.42
C GLY A 344 7.96 5.95 -2.63
N GLU A 345 8.37 7.13 -2.17
CA GLU A 345 9.77 7.59 -2.16
C GLU A 345 10.00 8.38 -0.87
N TRP A 346 11.13 8.13 -0.19
CA TRP A 346 11.50 8.75 1.09
C TRP A 346 12.94 9.25 1.03
N ASN A 347 13.22 10.37 1.70
CA ASN A 347 14.59 10.87 1.79
C ASN A 347 15.51 9.85 2.46
N ASN A 348 15.02 9.22 3.53
CA ASN A 348 15.79 8.28 4.34
C ASN A 348 15.04 6.97 4.49
N VAL A 349 15.65 5.89 3.99
CA VAL A 349 15.10 4.54 4.10
C VAL A 349 15.98 3.71 5.02
N PHE A 350 15.37 3.07 6.00
CA PHE A 350 15.99 2.06 6.84
C PHE A 350 15.47 0.69 6.38
N LEU A 351 16.35 -0.29 6.22
CA LEU A 351 15.93 -1.65 5.88
C LEU A 351 16.01 -2.57 7.08
N ASN A 352 15.10 -3.54 7.15
CA ASN A 352 15.27 -4.74 7.93
C ASN A 352 15.37 -5.93 6.99
N ILE A 353 16.56 -6.52 6.90
CA ILE A 353 16.77 -7.76 6.15
C ILE A 353 16.48 -8.93 7.08
N GLU A 354 15.32 -9.55 6.88
CA GLU A 354 14.85 -10.65 7.72
C GLU A 354 15.42 -11.99 7.25
N PRO A 355 15.70 -12.95 8.15
CA PRO A 355 16.16 -14.28 7.76
C PRO A 355 15.20 -14.99 6.78
N ALA A 356 13.90 -14.72 6.88
CA ALA A 356 12.88 -15.25 5.97
C ALA A 356 13.09 -14.83 4.50
N LEU A 357 13.87 -13.79 4.22
CA LEU A 357 14.26 -13.43 2.86
C LEU A 357 15.16 -14.51 2.23
N MET A 358 16.00 -15.18 3.02
CA MET A 358 16.87 -16.27 2.54
C MET A 358 16.07 -17.48 2.06
N ASN A 359 14.83 -17.64 2.53
CA ASN A 359 13.92 -18.71 2.12
C ASN A 359 13.21 -18.41 0.79
N GLN A 360 13.34 -17.18 0.25
CA GLN A 360 12.78 -16.80 -1.04
C GLN A 360 13.71 -17.27 -2.18
N SER A 361 13.16 -17.40 -3.39
CA SER A 361 13.98 -17.59 -4.59
C SER A 361 15.00 -16.44 -4.71
N ARG A 362 16.17 -16.73 -5.28
CA ARG A 362 17.19 -15.70 -5.47
C ARG A 362 16.68 -14.52 -6.28
N GLU A 363 15.84 -14.78 -7.28
CA GLU A 363 15.15 -13.74 -8.05
C GLU A 363 14.33 -12.81 -7.13
N ASN A 364 13.50 -13.38 -6.25
CA ASN A 364 12.70 -12.59 -5.30
C ASN A 364 13.57 -11.85 -4.28
N GLN A 365 14.73 -12.39 -3.90
CA GLN A 365 15.70 -11.68 -3.06
C GLN A 365 16.22 -10.41 -3.76
N TYR A 366 16.59 -10.52 -5.04
CA TYR A 366 17.03 -9.40 -5.87
C TYR A 366 15.93 -8.36 -6.07
N ARG A 367 14.73 -8.79 -6.47
CA ARG A 367 13.57 -7.91 -6.67
C ARG A 367 13.18 -7.17 -5.39
N TRP A 368 13.18 -7.87 -4.25
CA TRP A 368 12.90 -7.25 -2.96
C TRP A 368 13.94 -6.19 -2.62
N MET A 369 15.23 -6.51 -2.80
CA MET A 369 16.33 -5.57 -2.51
C MET A 369 16.29 -4.37 -3.45
N TYR A 370 16.16 -4.59 -4.76
CA TYR A 370 16.02 -3.54 -5.76
C TYR A 370 14.84 -2.62 -5.45
N THR A 371 13.67 -3.19 -5.17
CA THR A 371 12.47 -2.42 -4.83
C THR A 371 12.71 -1.58 -3.57
N ALA A 372 13.29 -2.16 -2.52
CA ALA A 372 13.54 -1.48 -1.26
C ALA A 372 14.57 -0.35 -1.38
N ILE A 373 15.68 -0.57 -2.11
CA ILE A 373 16.75 0.43 -2.33
C ILE A 373 16.22 1.61 -3.14
N THR A 374 15.44 1.35 -4.18
CA THR A 374 14.90 2.41 -5.05
C THR A 374 13.89 3.32 -4.35
N ARG A 375 13.41 2.97 -3.14
CA ARG A 375 12.56 3.85 -2.33
C ARG A 375 13.34 5.00 -1.68
N ALA A 376 14.68 4.89 -1.61
CA ALA A 376 15.54 5.89 -0.99
C ALA A 376 15.91 6.99 -2.00
N ALA A 377 15.63 8.25 -1.66
CA ALA A 377 16.00 9.40 -2.47
C ALA A 377 17.38 9.96 -2.09
N LYS A 378 17.75 9.95 -0.79
CA LYS A 378 18.99 10.57 -0.30
C LYS A 378 19.89 9.65 0.49
N LYS A 379 19.33 8.86 1.41
CA LYS A 379 20.11 7.97 2.29
C LYS A 379 19.42 6.63 2.49
N LEU A 380 20.23 5.59 2.51
CA LEU A 380 19.81 4.23 2.76
C LEU A 380 20.63 3.66 3.93
N VAL A 381 19.94 3.10 4.92
CA VAL A 381 20.56 2.46 6.08
C VAL A 381 20.20 0.99 6.10
N ILE A 382 21.22 0.12 6.04
CA ILE A 382 21.04 -1.33 5.97
C ILE A 382 21.78 -1.99 7.15
N PRO A 383 21.17 -2.93 7.88
CA PRO A 383 21.89 -3.72 8.86
C PRO A 383 22.84 -4.70 8.18
N GLN A 384 23.97 -4.98 8.82
CA GLN A 384 24.85 -6.07 8.42
C GLN A 384 24.04 -7.38 8.44
N HIS A 385 24.08 -8.11 7.34
CA HIS A 385 23.34 -9.35 7.18
C HIS A 385 24.14 -10.36 6.33
N PRO A 386 24.17 -11.66 6.70
CA PRO A 386 24.96 -12.68 5.99
C PRO A 386 24.56 -12.89 4.53
N ILE A 387 23.33 -12.54 4.15
CA ILE A 387 22.84 -12.65 2.76
C ILE A 387 23.53 -11.66 1.81
N LEU A 388 24.17 -10.61 2.33
CA LEU A 388 24.86 -9.59 1.53
C LEU A 388 26.32 -9.99 1.40
N TYR A 389 26.66 -10.55 0.23
CA TYR A 389 28.02 -10.92 -0.15
C TYR A 389 28.87 -9.71 -0.55
#